data_AF-Q926I5-F1
#
_entry.id   AF-Q926I5-F1
#
_cell.length_a   1.000
_cell.length_b   1.000
_cell.length_c   1.000
_cell.angle_alpha   90.00
_cell.angle_beta   90.00
_cell.angle_gamma   90.00
#
_symmetry.space_group_name_H-M   'P 1'
#
loop_
_entity.id
_entity.type
_entity.pdbx_description
1 polymer ?
#
loop_
_entity_poly.entity_id
_entity_poly.type
_entity_poly.pdbx_seq_one_letter_code
_entity_poly.pdbx_strand_id
1 'polypeptide(L)'
;MSNYKKYDEDFKKSLVNLYNGGKTQAALCKEYGVSQTALSRWIKLYSEVQMESGELLTVKQVRELQKQKALLEEENLILKKAIAIFTPHSSND
;
A
#
# COMPACT_ATOMS: atom_id res chain seq x y z
N MET A 1 -1.39 30.88 29.01
CA MET A 1 -0.44 29.75 28.80
C MET A 1 -1.15 28.70 27.97
N SER A 2 -0.70 28.47 26.73
CA SER A 2 -1.35 27.51 25.84
C SER A 2 -1.15 26.10 26.37
N ASN A 3 -2.24 25.46 26.78
CA ASN A 3 -2.26 24.11 27.35
C ASN A 3 -2.13 23.09 26.22
N TYR A 4 -0.90 22.90 25.72
CA TYR A 4 -0.63 21.90 24.70
C TYR A 4 -0.66 20.52 25.34
N LYS A 5 -1.71 19.73 25.06
CA LYS A 5 -1.70 18.29 25.33
C LYS A 5 -0.50 17.68 24.61
N LYS A 6 0.54 17.34 25.37
CA LYS A 6 1.69 16.60 24.86
C LYS A 6 1.26 15.14 24.76
N TYR A 7 1.19 14.64 23.54
CA TYR A 7 1.01 13.22 23.28
C TYR A 7 2.38 12.58 23.16
N ASP A 8 2.49 11.37 23.70
CA ASP A 8 3.71 10.57 23.60
C ASP A 8 3.95 10.13 22.15
N GLU A 9 5.21 9.93 21.78
CA GLU A 9 5.58 9.55 20.40
C GLU A 9 5.02 8.16 20.05
N ASP A 10 5.08 7.22 20.99
CA ASP A 10 4.55 5.86 20.79
C ASP A 10 3.03 5.88 20.62
N PHE A 11 2.34 6.76 21.35
CA PHE A 11 0.90 6.94 21.22
C PHE A 11 0.52 7.48 19.83
N LYS A 12 1.26 8.48 19.33
CA LYS A 12 1.02 9.04 17.99
C LYS A 12 1.25 8.00 16.91
N LYS A 13 2.35 7.23 16.99
CA LYS A 13 2.66 6.14 16.05
C LYS A 13 1.61 5.05 16.06
N SER A 14 1.13 4.65 17.25
CA SER A 14 0.06 3.65 17.39
C SER A 14 -1.24 4.08 16.68
N LEU A 15 -1.64 5.34 16.85
CA LEU A 15 -2.81 5.90 16.16
C LEU A 15 -2.65 5.92 14.63
N VAL A 16 -1.47 6.26 14.12
CA VAL A 16 -1.18 6.24 12.68
C VAL A 16 -1.20 4.79 12.15
N ASN A 17 -0.66 3.83 12.90
CA ASN A 17 -0.75 2.40 12.52
C ASN A 17 -2.19 1.91 12.47
N LEU A 18 -3.05 2.30 13.42
CA LEU A 18 -4.47 1.96 13.40
C LEU A 18 -5.20 2.56 12.18
N TYR A 19 -4.83 3.79 11.79
CA TYR A 19 -5.34 4.42 10.57
C TYR A 19 -4.91 3.66 9.31
N ASN A 20 -3.63 3.28 9.23
CA ASN A 20 -3.10 2.46 8.13
C ASN A 20 -3.74 1.06 8.10
N GLY A 21 -4.16 0.53 9.25
CA GLY A 21 -4.93 -0.71 9.38
C GLY A 21 -6.41 -0.59 8.97
N GLY A 22 -6.84 0.56 8.44
CA GLY A 22 -8.18 0.75 7.88
C GLY A 22 -9.20 1.41 8.81
N LYS A 23 -8.83 1.80 10.05
CA LYS A 23 -9.72 2.62 10.89
C LYS A 23 -9.82 4.05 10.35
N THR A 24 -11.02 4.61 10.38
CA THR A 24 -11.25 5.99 9.93
C THR A 24 -10.77 7.02 10.96
N GLN A 25 -10.34 8.20 10.49
CA GLN A 25 -9.91 9.29 11.38
C GLN A 25 -10.99 9.67 12.39
N ALA A 26 -12.27 9.70 11.97
CA ALA A 26 -13.39 10.06 12.83
C ALA A 26 -13.56 9.06 14.00
N ALA A 27 -13.42 7.76 13.72
CA ALA A 27 -13.48 6.72 14.76
C ALA A 27 -12.34 6.87 15.76
N LEU A 28 -11.10 7.05 15.27
CA LEU A 28 -9.92 7.23 16.11
C LEU A 28 -9.99 8.50 16.96
N CYS A 29 -10.48 9.61 16.40
CA CYS A 29 -10.66 10.86 17.15
C CYS A 29 -11.68 10.70 18.28
N LYS A 30 -12.78 9.98 18.03
CA LYS A 30 -13.83 9.72 19.02
C LYS A 30 -13.39 8.75 20.11
N GLU A 31 -12.69 7.68 19.74
CA GLU A 31 -12.24 6.60 20.66
C GLU A 31 -11.10 7.08 21.57
N TYR A 32 -10.15 7.83 21.02
CA TYR A 32 -8.94 8.25 21.74
C TYR A 32 -8.96 9.72 22.18
N GLY A 33 -10.07 10.44 21.97
CA GLY A 33 -10.24 11.83 22.40
C GLY A 33 -9.26 12.81 21.75
N VAL A 34 -8.85 12.51 20.52
CA VAL A 34 -7.85 13.28 19.77
C VAL A 34 -8.54 14.20 18.77
N SER A 35 -7.96 15.37 18.49
CA SER A 35 -8.48 16.22 17.43
C SER A 35 -8.11 15.67 16.05
N GLN A 36 -9.04 15.79 15.10
CA GLN A 36 -8.81 15.37 13.71
C GLN A 36 -7.61 16.10 13.09
N THR A 37 -7.43 17.38 13.42
CA THR A 37 -6.27 18.17 12.97
C THR A 37 -4.95 17.63 13.51
N ALA A 38 -4.91 17.16 14.77
CA ALA A 38 -3.71 16.56 15.33
C ALA A 38 -3.40 15.22 14.66
N LEU A 39 -4.42 14.35 14.53
CA LEU A 39 -4.26 13.06 13.86
C LEU A 39 -3.82 13.23 12.40
N SER A 40 -4.40 14.18 11.66
CA SER A 40 -4.00 14.46 10.27
C SER A 40 -2.55 14.94 10.17
N ARG A 41 -2.08 15.76 11.12
CA ARG A 41 -0.67 16.16 11.20
C ARG A 41 0.24 14.98 11.49
N TRP A 42 -0.14 14.09 12.41
CA TRP A 42 0.65 12.90 12.73
C TRP A 42 0.68 11.91 11.58
N ILE A 43 -0.45 11.69 10.90
CA ILE A 43 -0.49 10.88 9.68
C ILE A 43 0.51 11.44 8.69
N LYS A 44 0.52 12.75 8.39
CA LYS A 44 1.53 13.33 7.49
C LYS A 44 2.97 13.13 7.99
N LEU A 45 3.24 13.51 9.24
CA LEU A 45 4.58 13.47 9.83
C LEU A 45 5.16 12.05 9.90
N TYR A 46 4.38 11.07 10.36
CA TYR A 46 4.85 9.69 10.49
C TYR A 46 4.69 8.88 9.20
N SER A 47 3.79 9.27 8.29
CA SER A 47 3.80 8.69 6.94
C SER A 47 5.06 9.10 6.20
N GLU A 48 5.51 10.36 6.32
CA GLU A 48 6.78 10.82 5.74
C GLU A 48 7.99 10.11 6.36
N VAL A 49 7.98 9.84 7.67
CA VAL A 49 9.10 9.18 8.38
C VAL A 49 9.10 7.64 8.23
N GLN A 50 7.97 7.00 7.92
CA GLN A 50 7.91 5.57 7.56
C GLN A 50 7.98 5.32 6.04
N MET A 51 7.98 6.36 5.21
CA MET A 51 8.15 6.24 3.77
C MET A 51 9.63 6.36 3.37
N GLU A 52 10.45 5.40 3.79
CA GLU A 52 11.67 5.04 3.04
C GLU A 52 11.39 4.01 1.92
N SER A 53 10.14 3.51 1.80
CA SER A 53 9.69 2.64 0.70
C SER A 53 8.49 3.16 -0.12
N GLY A 54 7.90 4.30 0.26
CA GLY A 54 7.07 5.11 -0.63
C GLY A 54 5.85 4.47 -1.31
N GLU A 55 5.13 3.51 -0.71
CA GLU A 55 3.91 2.99 -1.35
C GLU A 55 2.72 2.84 -0.38
N LEU A 56 1.92 3.89 -0.27
CA LEU A 56 0.48 3.70 -0.25
C LEU A 56 0.12 3.27 -1.67
N LEU A 57 -0.19 2.00 -1.89
CA LEU A 57 -0.71 1.52 -3.18
C LEU A 57 -2.00 2.27 -3.49
N THR A 58 -1.82 3.40 -4.17
CA THR A 58 -2.93 4.25 -4.57
C THR A 58 -3.64 3.47 -5.68
N VAL A 59 -4.97 3.56 -5.79
CA VAL A 59 -5.77 2.84 -6.81
C VAL A 59 -5.16 2.90 -8.23
N LYS A 60 -4.41 3.98 -8.52
CA LYS A 60 -3.63 4.19 -9.74
C LYS A 60 -2.47 3.19 -9.94
N GLN A 61 -1.69 2.87 -8.91
CA GLN A 61 -0.60 1.88 -8.99
C GLN A 61 -1.12 0.45 -9.15
N VAL A 62 -2.23 0.12 -8.49
CA VAL A 62 -2.90 -1.18 -8.69
C VAL A 62 -3.34 -1.36 -10.14
N ARG A 63 -3.89 -0.31 -10.77
CA ARG A 63 -4.23 -0.35 -12.21
C ARG A 63 -3.01 -0.51 -13.10
N GLU A 64 -1.92 0.19 -12.81
CA GLU A 64 -0.69 0.09 -13.60
C GLU A 64 -0.07 -1.31 -13.47
N LEU A 65 -0.01 -1.86 -12.26
CA LEU A 65 0.45 -3.22 -12.02
C LEU A 65 -0.45 -4.27 -12.70
N GLN A 66 -1.77 -4.09 -12.69
CA GLN A 66 -2.69 -4.95 -13.43
C GLN A 66 -2.41 -4.90 -14.93
N LYS A 67 -2.13 -3.71 -15.48
CA LYS A 67 -1.81 -3.53 -16.90
C LYS A 67 -0.49 -4.21 -17.26
N GLN A 68 0.55 -4.04 -16.44
CA GLN A 68 1.85 -4.69 -16.63
C GLN A 68 1.73 -6.22 -16.52
N LYS A 69 0.95 -6.71 -15.55
CA LYS A 69 0.69 -8.15 -15.40
C LYS A 69 -0.01 -8.72 -16.64
N ALA A 70 -1.00 -8.03 -17.19
CA ALA A 70 -1.71 -8.47 -18.40
C ALA A 70 -0.76 -8.60 -19.60
N LEU A 71 0.14 -7.62 -19.80
CA LEU A 71 1.15 -7.67 -20.87
C LEU A 71 2.13 -8.84 -20.68
N LEU A 72 2.62 -9.05 -19.47
CA LEU A 72 3.52 -10.16 -19.15
C LEU A 72 2.86 -11.54 -19.32
N GLU A 73 1.57 -11.66 -19.01
CA GLU A 73 0.78 -12.87 -19.26
C GLU A 73 0.60 -13.13 -20.76
N GLU A 74 0.40 -12.08 -21.56
CA GLU A 74 0.32 -12.17 -23.02
C GLU A 74 1.66 -12.60 -23.63
N GLU A 75 2.78 -11.98 -23.22
CA GLU A 75 4.13 -12.38 -23.65
C GLU A 75 4.42 -13.84 -23.28
N ASN A 76 4.07 -14.28 -22.06
CA ASN A 76 4.20 -15.67 -21.66
C ASN A 76 3.39 -16.63 -22.54
N LEU A 77 2.19 -16.22 -22.94
CA LEU A 77 1.34 -17.00 -23.84
C LEU A 77 1.96 -17.16 -25.22
N ILE A 78 2.53 -16.08 -25.78
CA ILE A 78 3.23 -16.11 -27.08
C ILE A 78 4.46 -17.01 -26.99
N LEU A 79 5.27 -16.85 -25.94
CA LEU A 79 6.46 -17.67 -25.72
C LEU A 79 6.13 -19.16 -25.57
N LYS A 80 5.08 -19.50 -24.80
CA LYS A 80 4.62 -20.89 -24.66
C LYS A 80 4.13 -21.48 -25.99
N LYS A 81 3.40 -20.70 -26.79
CA LYS A 81 2.98 -21.12 -28.13
C LYS A 81 4.17 -21.34 -29.06
N ALA A 82 5.15 -20.43 -29.04
CA ALA A 82 6.38 -20.58 -29.81
C ALA A 82 7.13 -21.86 -29.40
N ILE A 83 7.30 -22.11 -28.10
CA ILE A 83 7.91 -23.35 -27.61
C ILE A 83 7.14 -24.57 -28.12
N ALA A 84 5.81 -24.58 -28.06
CA ALA A 84 5.01 -25.70 -28.56
C ALA A 84 5.15 -25.94 -30.08
N ILE A 85 5.41 -24.87 -30.86
CA ILE A 85 5.65 -24.96 -32.30
C ILE A 85 7.07 -25.44 -32.61
N PHE A 86 8.06 -24.95 -31.86
CA PHE A 86 9.49 -25.20 -32.12
C PHE A 86 10.05 -26.41 -31.37
N THR A 87 9.34 -26.93 -30.37
CA THR A 87 9.73 -28.17 -29.69
C THR A 87 9.30 -29.32 -30.59
N PRO A 88 10.25 -30.09 -31.17
CA PRO A 88 9.88 -31.26 -31.94
C PRO A 88 9.13 -32.21 -31.01
N HIS A 89 7.95 -32.66 -31.45
CA HIS A 89 7.31 -33.79 -30.81
C HIS A 89 8.30 -34.94 -31.02
N SER A 90 9.02 -35.33 -29.98
CA SER A 90 9.71 -36.61 -29.96
C SER A 90 8.61 -37.66 -29.96
N SER A 91 8.07 -37.94 -31.14
CA SER A 91 7.42 -39.20 -31.43
C SER A 91 8.49 -40.25 -31.23
N ASN A 92 8.57 -40.78 -30.01
CA ASN A 92 9.15 -42.09 -29.79
C ASN A 92 8.19 -43.08 -30.46
N ASP A 93 8.53 -43.47 -31.68
CA ASP A 93 8.25 -44.81 -32.21
C ASP A 93 9.60 -45.55 -32.34
#